data_AF-A0A447N6B1-F1
#
_entry.id   AF-A0A447N6B1-F1
#
_cell.length_a   1.000
_cell.length_b   1.000
_cell.length_c   1.000
_cell.angle_alpha   90.00
_cell.angle_beta   90.00
_cell.angle_gamma   90.00
#
_symmetry.space_group_name_H-M   'P 1'
#
loop_
_entity.id
_entity.type
_entity.pdbx_description
1 polymer ?
#
loop_
_entity_poly.entity_id
_entity_poly.type
_entity_poly.pdbx_seq_one_letter_code
_entity_poly.pdbx_strand_id
1 'polypeptide(L)'
;MPLNCSRSGITGDSDEKRRAAVDIGISRILQMQRDNGGFALWDENGAEEPWLTAYAMDFLIRAGEQGYSVPPEAINRGNERLLRYLQDPGTMLIRYSDNTQASTFAAQAYAALVLARQQKAPLGALREIWERRSQAASGLPLMQLGIALNTMGDARRGEEAITLL
;
A
#
# COMPACT_ATOMS: atom_id res chain seq x y z
N MET A 1 15.79 11.39 26.08
CA MET A 1 15.21 12.74 26.31
C MET A 1 13.82 12.76 25.67
N PRO A 2 12.73 12.95 26.42
CA PRO A 2 11.41 13.09 25.82
C PRO A 2 11.21 14.52 25.29
N LEU A 3 10.64 14.62 24.09
CA LEU A 3 10.37 15.89 23.41
C LEU A 3 9.17 16.58 24.08
N ASN A 4 9.39 17.81 24.55
CA ASN A 4 8.43 18.61 25.29
C ASN A 4 7.50 19.35 24.31
N CYS A 5 6.27 18.86 24.14
CA CYS A 5 5.24 19.43 23.28
C CYS A 5 4.40 20.47 24.05
N SER A 6 5.01 21.57 24.48
CA SER A 6 4.37 22.57 25.37
C SER A 6 4.27 23.98 24.78
N ARG A 7 4.38 24.14 23.45
CA ARG A 7 4.31 25.47 22.80
C ARG A 7 3.04 25.80 22.02
N SER A 8 2.08 24.88 21.97
CA SER A 8 0.72 25.13 21.52
C SER A 8 -0.19 24.51 22.55
N GLY A 9 -1.21 25.21 23.06
CA GLY A 9 -2.13 24.75 24.12
C GLY A 9 -3.03 23.56 23.74
N ILE A 10 -2.56 22.67 22.88
CA ILE A 10 -3.15 21.38 22.56
C ILE A 10 -2.48 20.38 23.50
N THR A 11 -3.15 20.03 24.58
CA THR A 11 -2.77 18.86 25.37
C THR A 11 -2.90 17.65 24.45
N GLY A 12 -1.78 17.18 23.89
CA GLY A 12 -1.79 15.98 23.05
C GLY A 12 -2.38 14.81 23.84
N ASP A 13 -3.15 13.96 23.17
CA ASP A 13 -3.69 12.75 23.78
C ASP A 13 -2.55 11.94 24.42
N SER A 14 -2.82 11.37 25.60
CA SER A 14 -1.87 10.50 26.29
C SER A 14 -1.43 9.35 25.37
N ASP A 15 -0.24 8.81 25.62
CA ASP A 15 0.29 7.68 24.84
C ASP A 15 -0.69 6.51 24.81
N GLU A 16 -1.34 6.23 25.93
CA GLU A 16 -2.37 5.20 26.06
C GLU A 16 -3.59 5.49 25.20
N LYS A 17 -4.13 6.71 25.25
CA LYS A 17 -5.30 7.10 24.46
C LYS A 17 -5.00 7.05 22.96
N ARG A 18 -3.78 7.41 22.56
CA ARG A 18 -3.34 7.31 21.16
C ARG A 18 -3.22 5.86 20.69
N ARG A 19 -2.64 4.98 21.52
CA ARG A 19 -2.56 3.54 21.19
C ARG A 19 -3.95 2.93 21.03
N ALA A 20 -4.85 3.21 21.97
CA ALA A 20 -6.23 2.74 21.90
C ALA A 20 -6.96 3.23 20.62
N ALA A 21 -6.73 4.48 20.21
CA ALA A 21 -7.29 5.02 18.97
C ALA A 21 -6.78 4.27 17.72
N VAL A 22 -5.49 3.89 17.71
CA VAL A 22 -4.91 3.08 16.62
C VAL A 22 -5.50 1.67 16.61
N ASP A 23 -5.67 1.02 17.77
CA ASP A 23 -6.28 -0.32 17.86
C ASP A 23 -7.73 -0.33 17.34
N ILE A 24 -8.50 0.71 17.66
CA ILE A 24 -9.85 0.92 17.11
C ILE A 24 -9.78 1.14 15.60
N GLY A 25 -8.83 1.94 15.12
CA GLY A 25 -8.61 2.20 13.70
C GLY A 25 -8.27 0.93 12.91
N ILE A 26 -7.35 0.10 13.42
CA ILE A 26 -7.01 -1.21 12.85
C ILE A 26 -8.26 -2.09 12.78
N SER A 27 -8.99 -2.20 13.87
CA SER A 27 -10.22 -3.00 13.93
C SER A 27 -11.25 -2.52 12.91
N ARG A 28 -11.41 -1.20 12.73
CA ARG A 28 -12.32 -0.62 11.74
C ARG A 28 -11.88 -0.89 10.30
N ILE A 29 -10.59 -0.79 10.02
CA ILE A 29 -10.04 -1.09 8.68
C ILE A 29 -10.30 -2.56 8.34
N LEU A 30 -10.06 -3.47 9.28
CA LEU A 30 -10.26 -4.91 9.08
C LEU A 30 -11.73 -5.28 8.77
N GLN A 31 -12.71 -4.54 9.32
CA GLN A 31 -14.13 -4.72 8.97
C GLN A 31 -14.46 -4.34 7.52
N MET A 32 -13.58 -3.63 6.82
CA MET A 32 -13.73 -3.28 5.41
C MET A 32 -12.96 -4.24 4.50
N GLN A 33 -12.27 -5.23 5.07
CA GLN A 33 -11.58 -6.25 4.30
C GLN A 33 -12.59 -7.25 3.75
N ARG A 34 -12.55 -7.46 2.45
CA ARG A 34 -13.40 -8.39 1.72
C ARG A 34 -12.90 -9.83 1.85
N ASP A 35 -13.76 -10.78 1.50
CA ASP A 35 -13.42 -12.22 1.43
C ASP A 35 -12.22 -12.49 0.51
N ASN A 36 -12.09 -11.73 -0.57
CA ASN A 36 -10.99 -11.88 -1.53
C ASN A 36 -9.66 -11.25 -1.05
N GLY A 37 -9.62 -10.69 0.16
CA GLY A 37 -8.45 -10.06 0.78
C GLY A 37 -8.26 -8.57 0.46
N GLY A 38 -8.96 -8.04 -0.54
CA GLY A 38 -8.97 -6.60 -0.85
C GLY A 38 -9.76 -5.80 0.17
N PHE A 39 -9.69 -4.47 0.07
CA PHE A 39 -10.48 -3.57 0.91
C PHE A 39 -11.49 -2.80 0.06
N ALA A 40 -12.66 -2.57 0.66
CA ALA A 40 -13.69 -1.70 0.13
C ALA A 40 -13.73 -0.38 0.91
N LEU A 41 -14.48 0.60 0.40
CA LEU A 41 -14.47 1.96 0.95
C LEU A 41 -15.25 2.09 2.29
N TRP A 42 -16.33 1.32 2.46
CA TRP A 42 -17.26 1.52 3.58
C TRP A 42 -17.54 0.25 4.39
N ASP A 43 -17.66 -0.89 3.70
CA ASP A 43 -17.93 -2.22 4.27
C ASP A 43 -17.42 -3.33 3.33
N GLU A 44 -17.27 -4.55 3.86
CA GLU A 44 -16.74 -5.71 3.13
C GLU A 44 -17.52 -6.13 1.87
N ASN A 45 -18.80 -5.76 1.76
CA ASN A 45 -19.69 -6.23 0.69
C ASN A 45 -19.54 -5.45 -0.62
N GLY A 46 -18.75 -4.38 -0.65
CA GLY A 46 -18.00 -4.02 -1.85
C GLY A 46 -17.92 -2.56 -2.13
N ALA A 47 -17.73 -2.06 -3.35
CA ALA A 47 -16.81 -2.60 -4.34
C ALA A 47 -15.36 -2.55 -3.82
N GLU A 48 -14.49 -3.36 -4.40
CA GLU A 48 -13.08 -3.31 -4.01
C GLU A 48 -12.39 -2.07 -4.57
N GLU A 49 -11.53 -1.47 -3.77
CA GLU A 49 -10.76 -0.28 -4.13
C GLU A 49 -9.25 -0.63 -4.16
N PRO A 50 -8.65 -0.86 -5.34
CA PRO A 50 -7.30 -1.41 -5.43
C PRO A 50 -6.21 -0.53 -4.82
N TRP A 51 -6.28 0.79 -5.04
CA TRP A 51 -5.31 1.71 -4.46
C TRP A 51 -5.46 1.80 -2.92
N LEU A 52 -6.70 1.81 -2.42
CA LEU A 52 -6.98 1.81 -0.98
C LEU A 52 -6.63 0.48 -0.31
N THR A 53 -6.70 -0.64 -1.04
CA THR A 53 -6.20 -1.93 -0.57
C THR A 53 -4.70 -1.87 -0.31
N ALA A 54 -3.91 -1.31 -1.24
CA ALA A 54 -2.48 -1.10 -1.03
C ALA A 54 -2.20 -0.14 0.15
N TYR A 55 -2.98 0.94 0.27
CA TYR A 55 -2.87 1.90 1.37
C TYR A 55 -3.17 1.28 2.74
N ALA A 56 -4.28 0.56 2.87
CA ALA A 56 -4.67 -0.13 4.09
C ALA A 56 -3.62 -1.18 4.48
N MET A 57 -3.10 -1.93 3.51
CA MET A 57 -2.02 -2.89 3.75
C MET A 57 -0.73 -2.22 4.24
N ASP A 58 -0.29 -1.12 3.62
CA ASP A 58 0.90 -0.39 4.10
C ASP A 58 0.73 0.06 5.55
N PHE A 59 -0.45 0.61 5.89
CA PHE A 59 -0.77 1.00 7.26
C PHE A 59 -0.73 -0.18 8.23
N LEU A 60 -1.40 -1.30 7.91
CA LEU A 60 -1.48 -2.47 8.77
C LEU A 60 -0.11 -3.12 9.01
N ILE A 61 0.72 -3.22 7.97
CA ILE A 61 2.07 -3.77 8.07
C ILE A 61 2.93 -2.88 8.98
N ARG A 62 2.92 -1.57 8.75
CA ARG A 62 3.65 -0.61 9.59
C ARG A 62 3.14 -0.58 11.01
N ALA A 63 1.85 -0.73 11.24
CA ALA A 63 1.30 -0.86 12.58
C ALA A 63 1.86 -2.09 13.29
N GLY A 64 1.96 -3.23 12.60
CA GLY A 64 2.64 -4.43 13.13
C GLY A 64 4.11 -4.16 13.48
N GLU A 65 4.85 -3.45 12.63
CA GLU A 65 6.24 -3.03 12.90
C GLU A 65 6.37 -2.13 14.14
N GLN A 66 5.34 -1.36 14.47
CA GLN A 66 5.28 -0.50 15.67
C GLN A 66 4.74 -1.23 16.92
N GLY A 67 4.49 -2.55 16.83
CA GLY A 67 4.06 -3.40 17.94
C GLY A 67 2.55 -3.46 18.17
N TYR A 68 1.73 -3.00 17.23
CA TYR A 68 0.28 -3.20 17.27
C TYR A 68 -0.09 -4.63 16.83
N SER A 69 -1.16 -5.18 17.39
CA SER A 69 -1.62 -6.51 17.00
C SER A 69 -2.46 -6.44 15.73
N VAL A 70 -2.01 -7.11 14.67
CA VAL A 70 -2.76 -7.26 13.43
C VAL A 70 -2.90 -8.76 13.12
N PRO A 71 -4.11 -9.27 12.85
CA PRO A 71 -4.30 -10.70 12.55
C PRO A 71 -3.45 -11.16 11.36
N PRO A 72 -2.61 -12.20 11.50
CA PRO A 72 -1.74 -12.67 10.42
C PRO A 72 -2.50 -13.12 9.18
N GLU A 73 -3.70 -13.71 9.37
CA GLU A 73 -4.55 -14.14 8.26
C GLU A 73 -4.99 -12.95 7.39
N ALA A 74 -5.41 -11.84 8.00
CA ALA A 74 -5.80 -10.62 7.29
C ALA A 74 -4.64 -10.08 6.44
N ILE A 75 -3.42 -10.08 6.99
CA ILE A 75 -2.20 -9.69 6.26
C ILE A 75 -1.89 -10.66 5.11
N ASN A 76 -2.07 -11.96 5.31
CA ASN A 76 -1.82 -12.96 4.28
C ASN A 76 -2.79 -12.80 3.10
N ARG A 77 -4.11 -12.72 3.36
CA ARG A 77 -5.10 -12.49 2.30
C ARG A 77 -4.87 -11.18 1.56
N GLY A 78 -4.52 -10.12 2.29
CA GLY A 78 -4.18 -8.84 1.69
C GLY A 78 -2.94 -8.91 0.80
N ASN A 79 -1.88 -9.58 1.23
CA ASN A 79 -0.67 -9.80 0.43
C ASN A 79 -0.95 -10.62 -0.83
N GLU A 80 -1.78 -11.68 -0.74
CA GLU A 80 -2.23 -12.45 -1.89
C GLU A 80 -3.01 -11.58 -2.89
N ARG A 81 -3.83 -10.65 -2.38
CA ARG A 81 -4.55 -9.71 -3.25
C ARG A 81 -3.61 -8.72 -3.94
N LEU A 82 -2.65 -8.13 -3.21
CA LEU A 82 -1.62 -7.27 -3.80
C LEU A 82 -0.80 -8.02 -4.86
N LEU A 83 -0.47 -9.29 -4.62
CA LEU A 83 0.26 -10.11 -5.59
C LEU A 83 -0.55 -10.31 -6.87
N ARG A 84 -1.87 -10.54 -6.74
CA ARG A 84 -2.77 -10.59 -7.90
C ARG A 84 -2.79 -9.27 -8.68
N TYR A 85 -2.69 -8.11 -8.02
CA TYR A 85 -2.58 -6.85 -8.74
C TYR A 85 -1.32 -6.75 -9.59
N LEU A 86 -0.19 -7.33 -9.14
CA LEU A 86 1.04 -7.32 -9.91
C LEU A 86 0.96 -8.26 -11.12
N GLN A 87 0.37 -9.45 -10.93
CA GLN A 87 0.34 -10.52 -11.92
C GLN A 87 -0.79 -10.38 -12.95
N ASP A 88 -1.96 -9.94 -12.52
CA ASP A 88 -3.16 -9.82 -13.37
C ASP A 88 -3.86 -8.48 -13.13
N PRO A 89 -3.37 -7.40 -13.78
CA PRO A 89 -3.96 -6.08 -13.65
C PRO A 89 -5.40 -6.00 -14.17
N GLY A 90 -5.83 -6.94 -15.02
CA GLY A 90 -7.21 -7.01 -15.52
C GLY A 90 -8.23 -7.30 -14.42
N THR A 91 -7.80 -7.84 -13.28
CA THR A 91 -8.67 -8.08 -12.11
C THR A 91 -9.00 -6.82 -11.32
N MET A 92 -8.33 -5.70 -11.59
CA MET A 92 -8.61 -4.41 -10.95
C MET A 92 -9.71 -3.67 -11.71
N LEU A 93 -10.86 -3.49 -11.06
CA LEU A 93 -11.99 -2.77 -11.62
C LEU A 93 -12.02 -1.33 -11.07
N ILE A 94 -11.41 -0.41 -11.81
CA ILE A 94 -11.40 1.02 -11.47
C ILE A 94 -12.55 1.71 -12.18
N ARG A 95 -13.62 2.04 -11.44
CA ARG A 95 -14.92 2.47 -12.01
C ARG A 95 -15.00 3.96 -12.33
N TYR A 96 -14.23 4.79 -11.64
CA TYR A 96 -14.32 6.25 -11.71
C TYR A 96 -12.97 6.87 -12.07
N SER A 97 -12.43 6.51 -13.24
CA SER A 97 -11.18 7.08 -13.74
C SER A 97 -11.30 7.48 -15.20
N ASP A 98 -10.86 8.71 -15.51
CA ASP A 98 -10.72 9.20 -16.88
C ASP A 98 -9.53 8.55 -17.60
N ASN A 99 -8.57 8.01 -16.84
CA ASN A 99 -7.40 7.31 -17.36
C ASN A 99 -7.15 6.02 -16.57
N THR A 100 -7.90 4.97 -16.91
CA THR A 100 -7.83 3.66 -16.26
C THR A 100 -6.41 3.08 -16.29
N GLN A 101 -5.64 3.29 -17.37
CA GLN A 101 -4.26 2.78 -17.44
C GLN A 101 -3.37 3.42 -16.37
N ALA A 102 -3.45 4.75 -16.20
CA ALA A 102 -2.69 5.45 -15.19
C ALA A 102 -3.12 5.08 -13.76
N SER A 103 -4.42 4.94 -13.52
CA SER A 103 -4.94 4.52 -12.21
C SER A 103 -4.53 3.09 -11.87
N THR A 104 -4.59 2.17 -12.84
CA THR A 104 -4.11 0.80 -12.70
C THR A 104 -2.61 0.79 -12.40
N PHE A 105 -1.81 1.55 -13.16
CA PHE A 105 -0.37 1.66 -12.92
C PHE A 105 -0.06 2.17 -11.51
N ALA A 106 -0.77 3.20 -11.05
CA ALA A 106 -0.59 3.74 -9.70
C ALA A 106 -0.92 2.72 -8.61
N ALA A 107 -2.00 1.94 -8.76
CA ALA A 107 -2.33 0.87 -7.82
C ALA A 107 -1.28 -0.26 -7.85
N GLN A 108 -0.81 -0.69 -9.03
CA GLN A 108 0.24 -1.70 -9.16
C GLN A 108 1.56 -1.25 -8.52
N ALA A 109 1.99 -0.01 -8.78
CA ALA A 109 3.23 0.54 -8.25
C ALA A 109 3.20 0.63 -6.71
N TYR A 110 2.06 1.02 -6.14
CA TYR A 110 1.95 1.07 -4.68
C TYR A 110 1.91 -0.34 -4.07
N ALA A 111 1.15 -1.27 -4.66
CA ALA A 111 1.15 -2.68 -4.24
C ALA A 111 2.55 -3.30 -4.30
N ALA A 112 3.32 -2.98 -5.35
CA ALA A 112 4.70 -3.41 -5.51
C ALA A 112 5.59 -2.91 -4.37
N LEU A 113 5.49 -1.63 -3.99
CA LEU A 113 6.22 -1.07 -2.87
C LEU A 113 5.90 -1.79 -1.55
N VAL A 114 4.61 -2.02 -1.27
CA VAL A 114 4.15 -2.67 -0.04
C VAL A 114 4.64 -4.12 0.05
N LEU A 115 4.62 -4.85 -1.07
CA LEU A 115 5.15 -6.21 -1.13
C LEU A 115 6.68 -6.24 -1.05
N ALA A 116 7.38 -5.29 -1.68
CA ALA A 116 8.84 -5.23 -1.67
C ALA A 116 9.41 -4.95 -0.27
N ARG A 117 8.74 -4.12 0.53
CA ARG A 117 9.11 -3.91 1.95
C ARG A 117 9.12 -5.20 2.77
N GLN A 118 8.25 -6.13 2.42
CA GLN A 118 8.17 -7.46 3.05
C GLN A 118 9.01 -8.52 2.33
N GLN A 119 9.81 -8.16 1.32
CA GLN A 119 10.55 -9.10 0.46
C GLN A 119 9.65 -10.12 -0.26
N LYS A 120 8.41 -9.74 -0.57
CA LYS A 120 7.39 -10.60 -1.20
C LYS A 120 7.08 -10.22 -2.66
N ALA A 121 7.70 -9.18 -3.21
CA ALA A 121 7.44 -8.74 -4.58
C ALA A 121 8.27 -9.54 -5.60
N PRO A 122 7.66 -10.31 -6.53
CA PRO A 122 8.42 -11.04 -7.54
C PRO A 122 9.10 -10.06 -8.52
N LEU A 123 10.42 -10.18 -8.68
CA LEU A 123 11.19 -9.25 -9.51
C LEU A 123 10.76 -9.25 -10.99
N GLY A 124 10.30 -10.39 -11.51
CA GLY A 124 9.73 -10.49 -12.86
C GLY A 124 8.52 -9.57 -13.05
N ALA A 125 7.57 -9.60 -12.10
CA ALA A 125 6.38 -8.76 -12.15
C ALA A 125 6.74 -7.26 -12.04
N LEU A 126 7.72 -6.90 -11.19
CA LEU A 126 8.20 -5.52 -11.10
C LEU A 126 8.77 -5.01 -12.43
N ARG A 127 9.54 -5.85 -13.14
CA ARG A 127 10.09 -5.54 -14.46
C ARG A 127 8.99 -5.39 -15.51
N GLU A 128 7.97 -6.23 -15.49
CA GLU A 128 6.82 -6.11 -16.40
C GLU A 128 6.00 -4.83 -16.17
N ILE A 129 5.88 -4.38 -14.93
CA ILE A 129 5.27 -3.07 -14.62
C ILE A 129 6.19 -1.94 -15.15
N TRP A 130 7.50 -2.05 -14.96
CA TRP A 130 8.47 -1.06 -15.45
C TRP A 130 8.45 -0.83 -16.96
N GLU A 131 8.20 -1.88 -17.75
CA GLU A 131 8.07 -1.72 -19.20
C GLU A 131 6.85 -0.86 -19.60
N ARG A 132 5.85 -0.75 -18.72
CA ARG A 132 4.66 0.09 -18.88
C ARG A 132 4.77 1.46 -18.21
N ARG A 133 5.97 1.91 -17.81
CA ARG A 133 6.21 3.19 -17.08
C ARG A 133 5.63 4.43 -17.76
N SER A 134 5.48 4.44 -19.09
CA SER A 134 4.84 5.55 -19.82
C SER A 134 3.35 5.73 -19.50
N GLN A 135 2.71 4.75 -18.85
CA GLN A 135 1.33 4.85 -18.35
C GLN A 135 1.23 5.69 -17.07
N ALA A 136 2.35 6.00 -16.41
CA ALA A 136 2.35 6.83 -15.21
C ALA A 136 1.93 8.28 -15.55
N ALA A 137 0.87 8.75 -14.91
CA ALA A 137 0.42 10.15 -15.02
C ALA A 137 1.03 11.07 -13.96
N SER A 138 1.84 10.54 -13.04
CA SER A 138 2.54 11.29 -12.00
C SER A 138 3.85 10.61 -11.61
N GLY A 139 4.75 11.35 -10.96
CA GLY A 139 6.04 10.82 -10.51
C GLY A 139 5.95 9.84 -9.34
N LEU A 140 4.94 9.95 -8.47
CA LEU A 140 4.85 9.12 -7.26
C LEU A 140 4.82 7.60 -7.57
N PRO A 141 4.01 7.07 -8.50
CA PRO A 141 4.06 5.68 -8.91
C PRO A 141 5.43 5.23 -9.43
N LEU A 142 6.14 6.09 -10.18
CA LEU A 142 7.48 5.78 -10.67
C LEU A 142 8.47 5.65 -9.51
N MET A 143 8.40 6.55 -8.52
CA MET A 143 9.24 6.46 -7.34
C MET A 143 8.93 5.22 -6.49
N GLN A 144 7.64 4.90 -6.30
CA GLN A 144 7.23 3.69 -5.56
C GLN A 144 7.75 2.41 -6.24
N LEU A 145 7.64 2.33 -7.57
CA LEU A 145 8.16 1.22 -8.35
C LEU A 145 9.69 1.16 -8.34
N GLY A 146 10.36 2.31 -8.41
CA GLY A 146 11.82 2.42 -8.32
C GLY A 146 12.36 1.89 -7.00
N ILE A 147 11.75 2.30 -5.89
CA ILE A 147 12.09 1.78 -4.55
C ILE A 147 11.84 0.28 -4.48
N ALA A 148 10.74 -0.22 -5.04
CA ALA A 148 10.45 -1.65 -5.07
C ALA A 148 11.50 -2.44 -5.86
N LEU A 149 11.88 -1.97 -7.06
CA LEU A 149 12.92 -2.58 -7.90
C LEU A 149 14.27 -2.62 -7.19
N ASN A 150 14.67 -1.51 -6.57
CA ASN A 150 15.92 -1.43 -5.82
C ASN A 150 15.92 -2.38 -4.61
N THR A 151 14.82 -2.41 -3.86
CA THR A 151 14.64 -3.28 -2.67
C THR A 151 14.70 -4.77 -3.03
N MET A 152 14.26 -5.14 -4.24
CA MET A 152 14.28 -6.51 -4.74
C MET A 152 15.54 -6.85 -5.57
N GLY A 153 16.51 -5.93 -5.69
CA GLY A 153 17.82 -6.19 -6.29
C GLY A 153 18.03 -5.76 -7.75
N ASP A 154 17.12 -5.00 -8.36
CA ASP A 154 17.31 -4.36 -9.68
C ASP A 154 17.60 -2.87 -9.53
N ALA A 155 18.80 -2.56 -9.03
CA ALA A 155 19.25 -1.19 -8.77
C ALA A 155 19.25 -0.32 -10.03
N ARG A 156 19.63 -0.88 -11.20
CA ARG A 156 19.68 -0.13 -12.47
C ARG A 156 18.31 0.44 -12.85
N ARG A 157 17.27 -0.40 -12.89
CA ARG A 157 15.91 0.09 -13.19
C ARG A 157 15.35 0.91 -12.03
N GLY A 158 15.74 0.61 -10.79
CA GLY A 158 15.37 1.39 -9.62
C GLY A 158 15.83 2.86 -9.70
N GLU A 159 17.09 3.10 -10.08
CA GLU A 159 17.65 4.43 -10.27
C GLU A 159 17.04 5.16 -11.47
N GLU A 160 16.85 4.46 -12.60
CA GLU A 160 16.15 5.00 -13.77
C GLU A 160 14.74 5.48 -13.39
N ALA A 161 14.02 4.75 -12.54
CA ALA A 161 12.67 5.14 -12.12
C ALA A 161 12.65 6.42 -11.27
N ILE A 162 13.64 6.58 -10.39
CA ILE A 162 13.74 7.74 -9.49
C ILE A 162 14.19 8.99 -10.25
N THR A 163 14.98 8.83 -11.31
CA THR A 163 15.49 9.94 -12.13
C THR A 163 14.49 10.47 -13.16
N LEU A 164 13.38 9.77 -13.40
CA LEU A 164 12.29 10.18 -14.30
C LEU A 164 11.26 11.14 -13.66
N LEU A 165 11.47 11.55 -12.40
CA LEU A 165 10.65 12.53 -11.68
C LEU A 165 10.85 13.95 -12.21
#